data_AF-A0A8J6Q6A3-F1
#
_entry.id   AF-A0A8J6Q6A3-F1
#
_cell.length_a   1.000
_cell.length_b   1.000
_cell.length_c   1.000
_cell.angle_alpha   90.00
_cell.angle_beta   90.00
_cell.angle_gamma   90.00
#
_symmetry.space_group_name_H-M   'P 1'
#
loop_
_entity.id
_entity.type
_entity.pdbx_description
1 polymer ?
#
loop_
_entity_poly.entity_id
_entity_poly.type
_entity_poly.pdbx_seq_one_letter_code
_entity_poly.pdbx_strand_id
1 'polypeptide(L)'
;MFTYKEFFPFIEGEGTKMVENFKRSINTKDKTFNELLKLAVQADYETELYFFFRLPRIAHPEKDNRPEIYTNLYAEGIKYNNPNILKLDNGLMWMSSYFSYYRHRSDASFSKLDIIDNEIKHISDDRIKEVYILETLKSLRLKPEEYKKVIPPLYQYLTSEKSKNYTLEYEKQMHKESGQAGYEFTYEDINGNPVSFSDFRGKYVYIDIWATWCGPCKAQIPYLKELEHAYKGKDIVFMSISVDKLKDKQKWKDFVKTEALGGVQLMADKAFGSGITQNYEINAIPRFLLFDREGKIISTDAMRPSNPLLKEQFDELLKTNKE
;
A
#
# COMPACT_ATOMS: atom_id res chain seq x y z
N MET A 1 -18.24 -27.00 -31.09
CA MET A 1 -17.82 -25.97 -30.12
C MET A 1 -19.02 -25.72 -29.23
N PHE A 2 -18.93 -26.02 -27.93
CA PHE A 2 -20.07 -25.88 -27.02
C PHE A 2 -20.60 -24.44 -27.04
N THR A 3 -21.91 -24.28 -27.27
CA THR A 3 -22.55 -22.95 -27.32
C THR A 3 -23.49 -22.73 -26.14
N TYR A 4 -23.94 -21.50 -25.93
CA TYR A 4 -24.95 -21.19 -24.91
C TYR A 4 -26.26 -21.99 -25.11
N LYS A 5 -26.58 -22.38 -26.36
CA LYS A 5 -27.75 -23.17 -26.69
C LYS A 5 -27.70 -24.60 -26.16
N GLU A 6 -26.51 -25.12 -25.88
CA GLU A 6 -26.31 -26.44 -25.26
C GLU A 6 -26.06 -26.29 -23.75
N PHE A 7 -25.29 -25.27 -23.37
CA PHE A 7 -24.88 -25.06 -21.98
C PHE A 7 -26.01 -24.58 -21.07
N PHE A 8 -26.84 -23.62 -21.52
CA PHE A 8 -27.90 -23.05 -20.69
C PHE A 8 -29.01 -24.07 -20.38
N PRO A 9 -29.54 -24.85 -21.35
CA PRO A 9 -30.50 -25.91 -21.02
C PRO A 9 -29.93 -26.97 -20.08
N PHE A 10 -28.65 -27.32 -20.21
CA PHE A 10 -28.00 -28.26 -19.29
C PHE A 10 -28.01 -27.72 -17.85
N ILE A 11 -27.63 -26.46 -17.66
CA ILE A 11 -27.62 -25.83 -16.33
C ILE A 11 -29.02 -25.80 -15.72
N GLU A 12 -30.02 -25.29 -16.45
CA GLU A 12 -31.41 -25.16 -15.97
C GLU A 12 -32.08 -26.51 -15.73
N GLY A 13 -31.71 -27.53 -16.52
CA GLY A 13 -32.30 -28.87 -16.44
C GLY A 13 -31.67 -29.76 -15.36
N GLU A 14 -30.41 -30.15 -15.58
CA GLU A 14 -29.75 -31.22 -14.82
C GLU A 14 -28.58 -30.71 -14.00
N GLY A 15 -27.78 -29.79 -14.52
CA GLY A 15 -26.53 -29.32 -13.93
C GLY A 15 -26.72 -28.77 -12.51
N THR A 16 -27.65 -27.84 -12.30
CA THR A 16 -27.92 -27.31 -10.95
C THR A 16 -28.41 -28.40 -9.99
N LYS A 17 -29.25 -29.33 -10.47
CA LYS A 17 -29.77 -30.44 -9.64
C LYS A 17 -28.66 -31.39 -9.22
N MET A 18 -27.72 -31.70 -10.12
CA MET A 18 -26.57 -32.54 -9.81
C MET A 18 -25.72 -31.95 -8.68
N VAL A 19 -25.43 -30.65 -8.76
CA VAL A 19 -24.66 -29.92 -7.74
C VAL A 19 -25.36 -29.94 -6.39
N GLU A 20 -26.66 -29.61 -6.34
CA GLU A 20 -27.42 -29.60 -5.09
C GLU A 20 -27.59 -31.00 -4.49
N ASN A 21 -27.79 -32.03 -5.32
CA ASN A 21 -27.85 -33.42 -4.87
C ASN A 21 -26.50 -33.88 -4.31
N PHE A 22 -25.39 -33.54 -4.98
CA PHE A 22 -24.05 -33.85 -4.48
C PHE A 22 -23.83 -33.17 -3.12
N LYS A 23 -24.11 -31.87 -3.00
CA LYS A 23 -23.99 -31.14 -1.72
C LYS A 23 -24.82 -31.78 -0.60
N ARG A 24 -26.02 -32.27 -0.88
CA ARG A 24 -26.88 -32.98 0.10
C ARG A 24 -26.33 -34.34 0.52
N SER A 25 -25.63 -35.04 -0.38
CA SER A 25 -25.02 -36.34 -0.09
C SER A 25 -23.78 -36.26 0.82
N ILE A 26 -23.18 -35.08 0.98
CA ILE A 26 -22.00 -34.88 1.84
C ILE A 26 -22.41 -34.99 3.31
N ASN A 27 -22.09 -36.14 3.92
CA ASN A 27 -22.41 -36.48 5.30
C ASN A 27 -21.36 -37.42 5.93
N THR A 28 -20.11 -36.97 6.02
CA THR A 28 -19.06 -37.70 6.75
C THR A 28 -19.12 -37.40 8.26
N LYS A 29 -18.33 -38.11 9.07
CA LYS A 29 -18.22 -37.81 10.51
C LYS A 29 -17.54 -36.47 10.80
N ASP A 30 -16.73 -35.97 9.87
CA ASP A 30 -16.04 -34.69 10.01
C ASP A 30 -16.93 -33.55 9.50
N LYS A 31 -17.52 -32.81 10.45
CA LYS A 31 -18.41 -31.68 10.14
C LYS A 31 -17.69 -30.54 9.43
N THR A 32 -16.44 -30.26 9.82
CA THR A 32 -15.63 -29.21 9.20
C THR A 32 -15.33 -29.56 7.74
N PHE A 33 -14.96 -30.82 7.48
CA PHE A 33 -14.77 -31.32 6.12
C PHE A 33 -16.05 -31.19 5.30
N ASN A 34 -17.20 -31.59 5.86
CA ASN A 34 -18.48 -31.49 5.17
C ASN A 34 -18.83 -30.05 4.77
N GLU A 35 -18.61 -29.08 5.66
CA GLU A 35 -18.84 -27.66 5.40
C GLU A 35 -17.90 -27.12 4.32
N LEU A 36 -16.60 -27.44 4.41
CA LEU A 36 -15.60 -27.02 3.43
C LEU A 36 -15.86 -27.63 2.05
N LEU A 37 -16.20 -28.91 1.98
CA LEU A 37 -16.49 -29.57 0.71
C LEU A 37 -17.75 -29.00 0.05
N LYS A 38 -18.81 -28.72 0.83
CA LYS A 38 -20.01 -28.04 0.30
C LYS A 38 -19.68 -26.65 -0.25
N LEU A 39 -18.82 -25.91 0.44
CA LEU A 39 -18.37 -24.59 -0.01
C LEU A 39 -17.49 -24.69 -1.26
N ALA A 40 -16.57 -25.66 -1.33
CA ALA A 40 -15.71 -25.90 -2.50
C ALA A 40 -16.55 -26.24 -3.74
N VAL A 41 -17.54 -27.13 -3.60
CA VAL A 41 -18.47 -27.48 -4.69
C VAL A 41 -19.24 -26.25 -5.18
N GLN A 42 -19.70 -25.39 -4.25
CA GLN A 42 -20.35 -24.14 -4.63
C GLN A 42 -19.39 -23.21 -5.39
N ALA A 43 -18.15 -23.09 -4.91
CA ALA A 43 -17.13 -22.25 -5.52
C ALA A 43 -16.78 -22.71 -6.94
N ASP A 44 -16.55 -24.02 -7.14
CA ASP A 44 -16.28 -24.59 -8.46
C ASP A 44 -17.46 -24.36 -9.41
N TYR A 45 -18.67 -24.69 -8.96
CA TYR A 45 -19.86 -24.57 -9.79
C TYR A 45 -20.08 -23.13 -10.26
N GLU A 46 -20.07 -22.16 -9.34
CA GLU A 46 -20.24 -20.76 -9.72
C GLU A 46 -19.09 -20.25 -10.60
N THR A 47 -17.85 -20.67 -10.31
CA THR A 47 -16.69 -20.31 -11.13
C THR A 47 -16.90 -20.72 -12.59
N GLU A 48 -17.35 -21.94 -12.85
CA GLU A 48 -17.67 -22.40 -14.21
C GLU A 48 -18.78 -21.58 -14.87
N LEU A 49 -19.82 -21.22 -14.10
CA LEU A 49 -20.91 -20.38 -14.61
C LEU A 49 -20.41 -18.99 -15.03
N TYR A 50 -19.52 -18.37 -14.24
CA TYR A 50 -18.91 -17.08 -14.60
C TYR A 50 -17.90 -17.23 -15.74
N PHE A 51 -17.09 -18.28 -15.71
CA PHE A 51 -16.03 -18.55 -16.68
C PHE A 51 -16.58 -18.75 -18.08
N PHE A 52 -17.80 -19.30 -18.19
CA PHE A 52 -18.52 -19.37 -19.45
C PHE A 52 -18.39 -18.06 -20.24
N PHE A 53 -18.67 -16.90 -19.63
CA PHE A 53 -18.60 -15.54 -20.24
C PHE A 53 -17.22 -15.10 -20.74
N ARG A 54 -16.15 -15.84 -20.39
CA ARG A 54 -14.78 -15.57 -20.86
C ARG A 54 -14.31 -16.53 -21.96
N LEU A 55 -15.03 -17.62 -22.21
CA LEU A 55 -14.65 -18.58 -23.26
C LEU A 55 -14.77 -17.94 -24.66
N PRO A 56 -13.78 -18.13 -25.55
CA PRO A 56 -13.92 -17.77 -26.96
C PRO A 56 -15.12 -18.48 -27.57
N ARG A 57 -16.03 -17.74 -28.20
CA ARG A 57 -17.30 -18.30 -28.69
C ARG A 57 -17.68 -17.77 -30.07
N ILE A 58 -18.26 -18.68 -30.86
CA ILE A 58 -18.83 -18.39 -32.18
C ILE A 58 -20.21 -17.72 -32.11
N ALA A 59 -20.85 -17.69 -30.93
CA ALA A 59 -22.13 -17.03 -30.68
C ALA A 59 -22.22 -16.52 -29.22
N HIS A 60 -22.71 -15.29 -29.04
CA HIS A 60 -22.88 -14.64 -27.74
C HIS A 60 -24.37 -14.59 -27.34
N PRO A 61 -24.75 -15.02 -26.12
CA PRO A 61 -26.11 -14.86 -25.64
C PRO A 61 -26.41 -13.38 -25.37
N GLU A 62 -27.57 -12.91 -25.81
CA GLU A 62 -28.11 -11.61 -25.41
C GLU A 62 -28.47 -11.62 -23.90
N LYS A 63 -28.70 -10.44 -23.30
CA LYS A 63 -29.07 -10.33 -21.89
C LYS A 63 -30.31 -11.18 -21.56
N ASP A 64 -31.29 -11.20 -22.46
CA ASP A 64 -32.56 -11.93 -22.31
C ASP A 64 -32.44 -13.45 -22.54
N ASN A 65 -31.31 -13.92 -23.07
CA ASN A 65 -31.07 -15.36 -23.23
C ASN A 65 -30.46 -16.00 -21.98
N ARG A 66 -30.15 -15.23 -20.94
CA ARG A 66 -29.47 -15.74 -19.74
C ARG A 66 -30.47 -16.46 -18.81
N PRO A 67 -30.17 -17.70 -18.38
CA PRO A 67 -30.93 -18.40 -17.37
C PRO A 67 -31.13 -17.62 -16.07
N GLU A 68 -32.23 -17.90 -15.36
CA GLU A 68 -32.59 -17.24 -14.09
C GLU A 68 -31.48 -17.38 -13.03
N ILE A 69 -30.73 -18.48 -13.05
CA ILE A 69 -29.58 -18.68 -12.14
C ILE A 69 -28.59 -17.50 -12.20
N TYR A 70 -28.38 -16.87 -13.36
CA TYR A 70 -27.46 -15.74 -13.48
C TYR A 70 -27.98 -14.43 -12.87
N THR A 71 -29.30 -14.34 -12.65
CA THR A 71 -29.91 -13.29 -11.82
C THR A 71 -29.63 -13.58 -10.36
N ASN A 72 -29.80 -14.83 -9.91
CA ASN A 72 -29.57 -15.24 -8.52
C ASN A 72 -28.09 -15.22 -8.11
N LEU A 73 -27.17 -15.40 -9.06
CA LEU A 73 -25.73 -15.31 -8.80
C LEU A 73 -25.27 -13.87 -8.55
N TYR A 74 -25.97 -12.90 -9.11
CA TYR A 74 -25.67 -11.48 -8.97
C TYR A 74 -26.16 -10.99 -7.60
N ALA A 75 -25.25 -10.40 -6.82
CA ALA A 75 -25.59 -9.76 -5.57
C ALA A 75 -25.52 -8.24 -5.72
N GLU A 76 -26.60 -7.54 -5.34
CA GLU A 76 -26.56 -6.08 -5.18
C GLU A 76 -25.87 -5.67 -3.86
N GLY A 77 -25.79 -6.59 -2.89
CA GLY A 77 -25.14 -6.39 -1.58
C GLY A 77 -24.04 -7.41 -1.30
N ILE A 78 -23.85 -7.79 -0.03
CA ILE A 78 -22.75 -8.68 0.37
C ILE A 78 -22.87 -10.05 -0.32
N LYS A 79 -21.86 -10.38 -1.15
CA LYS A 79 -21.68 -11.70 -1.79
C LYS A 79 -20.80 -12.62 -0.95
N TYR A 80 -19.73 -12.08 -0.35
CA TYR A 80 -18.71 -12.88 0.33
C TYR A 80 -18.55 -12.46 1.79
N ASN A 81 -18.91 -13.37 2.70
CA ASN A 81 -18.81 -13.17 4.15
C ASN A 81 -18.21 -14.38 4.90
N ASN A 82 -18.04 -15.52 4.23
CA ASN A 82 -17.59 -16.75 4.85
C ASN A 82 -16.05 -16.86 4.78
N PRO A 83 -15.33 -16.73 5.90
CA PRO A 83 -13.85 -16.76 5.90
C PRO A 83 -13.26 -18.11 5.50
N ASN A 84 -14.06 -19.19 5.51
CA ASN A 84 -13.61 -20.49 5.00
C ASN A 84 -13.28 -20.46 3.51
N ILE A 85 -13.71 -19.45 2.75
CA ILE A 85 -13.27 -19.23 1.37
C ILE A 85 -11.74 -19.17 1.27
N LEU A 86 -11.07 -18.57 2.27
CA LEU A 86 -9.61 -18.49 2.30
C LEU A 86 -8.91 -19.83 2.59
N LYS A 87 -9.66 -20.86 2.98
CA LYS A 87 -9.14 -22.23 3.15
C LYS A 87 -9.28 -23.08 1.89
N LEU A 88 -9.96 -22.57 0.86
CA LEU A 88 -10.17 -23.26 -0.39
C LEU A 88 -9.09 -22.87 -1.39
N ASP A 89 -8.49 -23.85 -2.07
CA ASP A 89 -7.51 -23.60 -3.14
C ASP A 89 -8.10 -22.73 -4.27
N ASN A 90 -9.39 -22.89 -4.57
CA ASN A 90 -10.12 -22.16 -5.60
C ASN A 90 -10.88 -20.92 -5.07
N GLY A 91 -10.81 -20.60 -3.78
CA GLY A 91 -11.65 -19.56 -3.18
C GLY A 91 -11.45 -18.16 -3.80
N LEU A 92 -10.19 -17.79 -4.04
CA LEU A 92 -9.86 -16.51 -4.68
C LEU A 92 -10.17 -16.50 -6.19
N MET A 93 -10.07 -17.66 -6.85
CA MET A 93 -10.50 -17.81 -8.24
C MET A 93 -12.01 -17.59 -8.37
N TRP A 94 -12.79 -18.14 -7.44
CA TRP A 94 -14.23 -17.92 -7.39
C TRP A 94 -14.59 -16.45 -7.24
N MET A 95 -13.95 -15.76 -6.29
CA MET A 95 -14.16 -14.32 -6.08
C MET A 95 -13.80 -13.49 -7.32
N SER A 96 -12.60 -13.67 -7.86
CA SER A 96 -12.15 -12.92 -9.04
C SER A 96 -12.98 -13.23 -10.30
N SER A 97 -13.53 -14.44 -10.39
CA SER A 97 -14.47 -14.83 -11.46
C SER A 97 -15.80 -14.11 -11.34
N TYR A 98 -16.39 -14.07 -10.14
CA TYR A 98 -17.60 -13.30 -9.87
C TYR A 98 -17.40 -11.83 -10.18
N PHE A 99 -16.36 -11.20 -9.66
CA PHE A 99 -16.17 -9.75 -9.83
C PHE A 99 -15.86 -9.33 -11.26
N SER A 100 -15.17 -10.17 -12.01
CA SER A 100 -15.08 -9.98 -13.46
C SER A 100 -16.44 -10.09 -14.15
N TYR A 101 -17.26 -11.08 -13.82
CA TYR A 101 -18.62 -11.18 -14.37
C TYR A 101 -19.48 -9.97 -13.98
N TYR A 102 -19.38 -9.51 -12.74
CA TYR A 102 -20.03 -8.31 -12.21
C TYR A 102 -19.68 -7.08 -13.06
N ARG A 103 -18.39 -6.84 -13.31
CA ARG A 103 -17.93 -5.74 -14.17
C ARG A 103 -18.39 -5.86 -15.62
N HIS A 104 -18.44 -7.06 -16.19
CA HIS A 104 -18.96 -7.26 -17.56
C HIS A 104 -20.46 -6.97 -17.67
N ARG A 105 -21.20 -6.98 -16.55
CA ARG A 105 -22.63 -6.66 -16.54
C ARG A 105 -22.90 -5.16 -16.43
N SER A 106 -21.99 -4.41 -15.81
CA SER A 106 -22.04 -2.94 -15.80
C SER A 106 -21.47 -2.39 -17.09
N ASP A 107 -22.21 -1.53 -17.79
CA ASP A 107 -21.74 -0.82 -18.99
C ASP A 107 -20.74 0.33 -18.65
N ALA A 108 -20.12 0.28 -17.47
CA ALA A 108 -19.27 1.32 -16.91
C ALA A 108 -17.78 1.02 -17.13
N SER A 109 -17.03 2.04 -17.55
CA SER A 109 -15.57 2.04 -17.48
C SER A 109 -15.16 2.41 -16.05
N PHE A 110 -14.33 1.58 -15.42
CA PHE A 110 -13.82 1.82 -14.07
C PHE A 110 -12.34 2.16 -14.13
N SER A 111 -11.90 3.16 -13.34
CA SER A 111 -10.48 3.28 -13.02
C SER A 111 -10.02 2.08 -12.20
N LYS A 112 -8.71 1.85 -12.10
CA LYS A 112 -8.16 0.74 -11.30
C LYS A 112 -8.52 0.83 -9.81
N LEU A 113 -8.69 2.04 -9.28
CA LEU A 113 -9.16 2.23 -7.90
C LEU A 113 -10.66 1.92 -7.79
N ASP A 114 -11.47 2.42 -8.74
CA ASP A 114 -12.92 2.16 -8.75
C ASP A 114 -13.23 0.66 -8.85
N ILE A 115 -12.37 -0.11 -9.51
CA ILE A 115 -12.44 -1.57 -9.53
C ILE A 115 -12.41 -2.11 -8.09
N ILE A 116 -11.40 -1.76 -7.31
CA ILE A 116 -11.23 -2.30 -5.96
C ILE A 116 -12.36 -1.80 -5.06
N ASP A 117 -12.61 -0.49 -5.05
CA ASP A 117 -13.60 0.14 -4.17
C ASP A 117 -15.02 -0.39 -4.41
N ASN A 118 -15.38 -0.70 -5.65
CA ASN A 118 -16.69 -1.27 -5.94
C ASN A 118 -16.79 -2.74 -5.56
N GLU A 119 -15.73 -3.53 -5.73
CA GLU A 119 -15.75 -4.96 -5.44
C GLU A 119 -15.74 -5.23 -3.93
N ILE A 120 -14.94 -4.48 -3.17
CA ILE A 120 -14.82 -4.70 -1.71
C ILE A 120 -16.11 -4.39 -0.94
N LYS A 121 -17.03 -3.62 -1.52
CA LYS A 121 -18.37 -3.38 -0.95
C LYS A 121 -19.21 -4.66 -0.87
N HIS A 122 -18.90 -5.67 -1.68
CA HIS A 122 -19.57 -6.97 -1.67
C HIS A 122 -18.90 -7.97 -0.71
N ILE A 123 -17.87 -7.55 0.03
CA ILE A 123 -17.10 -8.38 0.95
C ILE A 123 -17.22 -7.81 2.37
N SER A 124 -17.83 -8.57 3.28
CA SER A 124 -18.03 -8.09 4.66
C SER A 124 -16.94 -8.55 5.65
N ASP A 125 -16.29 -9.69 5.41
CA ASP A 125 -15.22 -10.18 6.29
C ASP A 125 -13.89 -9.48 5.94
N ASP A 126 -13.27 -8.83 6.93
CA ASP A 126 -12.08 -8.01 6.70
C ASP A 126 -10.85 -8.82 6.28
N ARG A 127 -10.75 -10.09 6.69
CA ARG A 127 -9.63 -10.96 6.27
C ARG A 127 -9.77 -11.31 4.80
N ILE A 128 -11.00 -11.62 4.36
CA ILE A 128 -11.28 -11.88 2.95
C ILE A 128 -10.99 -10.61 2.13
N LYS A 129 -11.46 -9.46 2.62
CA LYS A 129 -11.28 -8.16 1.97
C LYS A 129 -9.80 -7.84 1.78
N GLU A 130 -9.00 -7.97 2.82
CA GLU A 130 -7.56 -7.73 2.76
C GLU A 130 -6.86 -8.66 1.76
N VAL A 131 -7.10 -9.97 1.83
CA VAL A 131 -6.48 -10.94 0.90
C VAL A 131 -6.89 -10.64 -0.54
N TYR A 132 -8.18 -10.35 -0.76
CA TYR A 132 -8.70 -10.02 -2.09
C TYR A 132 -8.08 -8.74 -2.66
N ILE A 133 -8.01 -7.67 -1.86
CA ILE A 133 -7.35 -6.41 -2.27
C ILE A 133 -5.90 -6.69 -2.65
N LEU A 134 -5.17 -7.43 -1.81
CA LEU A 134 -3.75 -7.71 -2.05
C LEU A 134 -3.52 -8.48 -3.36
N GLU A 135 -4.30 -9.53 -3.63
CA GLU A 135 -4.18 -10.27 -4.89
C GLU A 135 -4.64 -9.45 -6.10
N THR A 136 -5.65 -8.61 -5.93
CA THR A 136 -6.11 -7.69 -6.99
C THR A 136 -5.02 -6.67 -7.34
N LEU A 137 -4.38 -6.04 -6.35
CA LEU A 137 -3.27 -5.11 -6.55
C LEU A 137 -2.13 -5.75 -7.35
N LYS A 138 -1.75 -6.98 -7.01
CA LYS A 138 -0.74 -7.74 -7.77
C LYS A 138 -1.15 -7.98 -9.23
N SER A 139 -2.44 -8.24 -9.47
CA SER A 139 -2.96 -8.49 -10.83
C SER A 139 -3.05 -7.23 -11.69
N LEU A 140 -3.30 -6.06 -11.08
CA LEU A 140 -3.55 -4.79 -11.78
C LEU A 140 -2.29 -4.17 -12.41
N ARG A 141 -1.09 -4.65 -12.03
CA ARG A 141 0.21 -4.20 -12.55
C ARG A 141 0.26 -2.67 -12.64
N LEU A 142 0.07 -2.01 -11.50
CA LEU A 142 0.03 -0.55 -11.42
C LEU A 142 1.37 0.04 -11.90
N LYS A 143 1.30 1.17 -12.61
CA LYS A 143 2.47 2.00 -12.90
C LYS A 143 2.82 2.87 -11.69
N PRO A 144 4.09 3.29 -11.50
CA PRO A 144 4.54 4.11 -10.37
C PRO A 144 3.60 5.28 -10.01
N GLU A 145 3.15 6.02 -11.01
CA GLU A 145 2.25 7.16 -10.87
C GLU A 145 0.81 6.80 -10.45
N GLU A 146 0.34 5.61 -10.78
CA GLU A 146 -1.01 5.13 -10.43
C GLU A 146 -1.07 4.70 -8.97
N TYR A 147 -0.01 4.07 -8.49
CA TYR A 147 0.03 3.57 -7.13
C TYR A 147 -0.12 4.67 -6.08
N LYS A 148 0.44 5.88 -6.31
CA LYS A 148 0.24 7.05 -5.44
C LYS A 148 -1.24 7.42 -5.25
N LYS A 149 -2.10 7.03 -6.19
CA LYS A 149 -3.55 7.27 -6.13
C LYS A 149 -4.29 6.05 -5.60
N VAL A 150 -3.86 4.84 -5.96
CA VAL A 150 -4.59 3.59 -5.70
C VAL A 150 -4.31 3.02 -4.30
N ILE A 151 -3.05 2.98 -3.86
CA ILE A 151 -2.69 2.30 -2.59
C ILE A 151 -3.09 3.09 -1.34
N PRO A 152 -2.85 4.42 -1.22
CA PRO A 152 -3.07 5.11 0.05
C PRO A 152 -4.49 4.97 0.64
N PRO A 153 -5.58 5.05 -0.15
CA PRO A 153 -6.93 4.82 0.37
C PRO A 153 -7.15 3.42 0.94
N LEU A 154 -6.34 2.43 0.52
CA LEU A 154 -6.47 1.03 0.88
C LEU A 154 -5.68 0.65 2.14
N TYR A 155 -4.82 1.53 2.68
CA TYR A 155 -4.03 1.22 3.89
C TYR A 155 -4.89 0.77 5.07
N GLN A 156 -6.10 1.30 5.20
CA GLN A 156 -7.05 0.91 6.25
C GLN A 156 -7.45 -0.58 6.20
N TYR A 157 -7.33 -1.22 5.03
CA TYR A 157 -7.64 -2.63 4.83
C TYR A 157 -6.37 -3.52 4.84
N LEU A 158 -5.19 -2.94 4.59
CA LEU A 158 -3.91 -3.65 4.47
C LEU A 158 -3.17 -3.67 5.81
N THR A 159 -3.70 -4.45 6.76
CA THR A 159 -3.28 -4.38 8.17
C THR A 159 -2.37 -5.53 8.62
N SER A 160 -2.41 -6.68 7.95
CA SER A 160 -1.54 -7.82 8.23
C SER A 160 -0.07 -7.48 7.92
N GLU A 161 0.84 -8.23 8.53
CA GLU A 161 2.28 -8.11 8.24
C GLU A 161 2.57 -8.36 6.74
N LYS A 162 1.87 -9.32 6.14
CA LYS A 162 2.02 -9.66 4.72
C LYS A 162 1.66 -8.49 3.80
N SER A 163 0.54 -7.83 4.05
CA SER A 163 0.10 -6.70 3.21
C SER A 163 0.92 -5.43 3.48
N LYS A 164 1.28 -5.17 4.73
CA LYS A 164 2.20 -4.08 5.10
C LYS A 164 3.57 -4.23 4.45
N ASN A 165 4.10 -5.45 4.41
CA ASN A 165 5.37 -5.71 3.72
C ASN A 165 5.23 -5.47 2.21
N TYR A 166 4.10 -5.88 1.61
CA TYR A 166 3.85 -5.61 0.19
C TYR A 166 3.78 -4.11 -0.13
N THR A 167 3.06 -3.32 0.68
CA THR A 167 2.98 -1.87 0.47
C THR A 167 4.31 -1.19 0.72
N LEU A 168 5.05 -1.61 1.76
CA LEU A 168 6.38 -1.07 2.06
C LEU A 168 7.38 -1.34 0.94
N GLU A 169 7.43 -2.57 0.41
CA GLU A 169 8.33 -2.89 -0.71
C GLU A 169 8.00 -2.05 -1.95
N TYR A 170 6.73 -1.77 -2.17
CA TYR A 170 6.31 -0.84 -3.21
C TYR A 170 6.73 0.61 -2.90
N GLU A 171 6.47 1.11 -1.69
CA GLU A 171 6.82 2.48 -1.30
C GLU A 171 8.32 2.74 -1.41
N LYS A 172 9.15 1.76 -1.01
CA LYS A 172 10.61 1.81 -1.22
C LYS A 172 10.98 2.10 -2.67
N GLN A 173 10.29 1.50 -3.65
CA GLN A 173 10.58 1.76 -5.07
C GLN A 173 10.23 3.19 -5.51
N MET A 174 9.33 3.85 -4.78
CA MET A 174 8.87 5.22 -5.07
C MET A 174 9.70 6.30 -4.39
N HIS A 175 10.63 5.90 -3.53
CA HIS A 175 11.43 6.78 -2.69
C HIS A 175 12.93 6.54 -2.91
N LYS A 176 13.32 6.18 -4.14
CA LYS A 176 14.71 5.84 -4.50
C LYS A 176 15.40 6.86 -5.37
N GLU A 177 14.69 7.38 -6.36
CA GLU A 177 15.29 8.15 -7.45
C GLU A 177 15.07 9.66 -7.28
N SER A 178 16.02 10.44 -7.78
CA SER A 178 15.90 11.90 -7.84
C SER A 178 14.66 12.30 -8.65
N GLY A 179 13.95 13.32 -8.18
CA GLY A 179 12.69 13.82 -8.76
C GLY A 179 11.43 13.05 -8.32
N GLN A 180 11.56 11.87 -7.70
CA GLN A 180 10.41 11.19 -7.09
C GLN A 180 9.96 11.94 -5.82
N ALA A 181 8.70 11.74 -5.41
CA ALA A 181 8.22 12.34 -4.17
C ALA A 181 8.90 11.66 -2.97
N GLY A 182 9.27 12.43 -1.94
CA GLY A 182 9.76 11.88 -0.69
C GLY A 182 8.67 11.10 0.06
N TYR A 183 9.10 10.20 0.94
CA TYR A 183 8.24 9.53 1.90
C TYR A 183 7.63 10.54 2.87
N GLU A 184 6.30 10.54 2.96
CA GLU A 184 5.58 11.37 3.92
C GLU A 184 5.61 10.74 5.31
N PHE A 185 5.96 11.55 6.31
CA PHE A 185 5.98 11.14 7.70
C PHE A 185 5.49 12.26 8.61
N THR A 186 4.99 11.86 9.78
CA THR A 186 4.71 12.75 10.91
C THR A 186 5.38 12.17 12.14
N TYR A 187 6.24 12.97 12.77
CA TYR A 187 6.96 12.60 13.99
C TYR A 187 6.80 13.67 15.06
N GLU A 188 7.10 13.31 16.30
CA GLU A 188 7.01 14.26 17.40
C GLU A 188 8.28 15.11 17.52
N ASP A 189 8.10 16.41 17.74
CA ASP A 189 9.20 17.32 18.08
C ASP A 189 9.64 17.19 19.56
N ILE A 190 10.60 18.03 19.97
CA ILE A 190 11.08 18.08 21.36
C ILE A 190 9.98 18.42 22.39
N ASN A 191 8.93 19.10 21.98
CA ASN A 191 7.79 19.48 22.83
C ASN A 191 6.66 18.45 22.80
N GLY A 192 6.75 17.44 21.92
CA GLY A 192 5.70 16.43 21.72
C GLY A 192 4.64 16.84 20.70
N ASN A 193 4.86 17.93 19.94
CA ASN A 193 3.94 18.32 18.88
C ASN A 193 4.18 17.45 17.64
N PRO A 194 3.12 17.03 16.93
CA PRO A 194 3.27 16.37 15.64
C PRO A 194 3.80 17.37 14.61
N VAL A 195 4.84 16.98 13.87
CA VAL A 195 5.43 17.74 12.77
C VAL A 195 5.47 16.83 11.55
N SER A 196 4.88 17.27 10.45
CA SER A 196 4.79 16.51 9.21
C SER A 196 5.81 17.00 8.19
N PHE A 197 6.32 16.10 7.36
CA PHE A 197 7.24 16.47 6.27
C PHE A 197 6.61 17.48 5.30
N SER A 198 5.31 17.36 5.06
CA SER A 198 4.49 18.30 4.30
C SER A 198 4.48 19.74 4.84
N ASP A 199 4.79 19.95 6.12
CA ASP A 199 4.77 21.29 6.73
C ASP A 199 5.89 22.19 6.19
N PHE A 200 6.88 21.61 5.53
CA PHE A 200 8.08 22.30 5.00
C PHE A 200 8.04 22.53 3.48
N ARG A 201 6.88 22.33 2.84
CA ARG A 201 6.72 22.67 1.42
C ARG A 201 7.03 24.16 1.17
N GLY A 202 7.63 24.43 0.01
CA GLY A 202 8.18 25.73 -0.36
C GLY A 202 9.66 25.91 0.03
N LYS A 203 10.25 24.99 0.80
CA LYS A 203 11.66 25.05 1.21
C LYS A 203 12.40 23.77 0.83
N TYR A 204 13.69 23.90 0.52
CA TYR A 204 14.57 22.73 0.49
C TYR A 204 14.64 22.13 1.89
N VAL A 205 14.74 20.80 2.00
CA VAL A 205 14.85 20.13 3.30
C VAL A 205 16.09 19.25 3.28
N TYR A 206 17.03 19.54 4.17
CA TYR A 206 18.19 18.70 4.44
C TYR A 206 17.95 17.95 5.75
N ILE A 207 17.90 16.63 5.66
CA ILE A 207 17.59 15.76 6.79
C ILE A 207 18.85 15.01 7.23
N ASP A 208 19.17 15.02 8.52
CA ASP A 208 20.12 14.09 9.13
C ASP A 208 19.42 13.05 10.00
N ILE A 209 19.72 11.77 9.73
CA ILE A 209 19.26 10.64 10.53
C ILE A 209 20.39 10.26 11.49
N TRP A 210 20.11 10.39 12.79
CA TRP A 210 21.13 10.29 13.83
C TRP A 210 20.61 9.64 15.12
N ALA A 211 21.49 9.46 16.11
CA ALA A 211 21.10 9.03 17.45
C ALA A 211 22.12 9.49 18.51
N THR A 212 21.69 9.58 19.77
CA THR A 212 22.55 10.03 20.89
C THR A 212 23.77 9.14 21.14
N TRP A 213 23.63 7.84 20.85
CA TRP A 213 24.69 6.83 20.96
C TRP A 213 25.60 6.76 19.73
N CYS A 214 25.28 7.48 18.64
CA CYS A 214 26.06 7.48 17.41
C CYS A 214 27.26 8.44 17.49
N GLY A 215 28.45 7.90 17.72
CA GLY A 215 29.71 8.68 17.73
C GLY A 215 29.95 9.48 16.44
N PRO A 216 29.94 8.84 15.25
CA PRO A 216 30.15 9.55 13.99
C PRO A 216 29.10 10.63 13.69
N CYS A 217 27.85 10.44 14.12
CA CYS A 217 26.81 11.45 13.99
C CYS A 217 27.13 12.69 14.83
N LYS A 218 27.55 12.50 16.08
CA LYS A 218 27.95 13.60 16.97
C LYS A 218 29.13 14.40 16.41
N ALA A 219 30.05 13.75 15.69
CA ALA A 219 31.15 14.43 15.01
C ALA A 219 30.70 15.38 13.88
N GLN A 220 29.46 15.24 13.38
CA GLN A 220 28.89 16.10 12.34
C GLN A 220 28.12 17.31 12.90
N ILE A 221 27.77 17.30 14.20
CA ILE A 221 26.98 18.35 14.85
C ILE A 221 27.60 19.76 14.71
N PRO A 222 28.91 19.97 14.93
CA PRO A 222 29.50 21.31 14.78
C PRO A 222 29.32 21.88 13.37
N TYR A 223 29.57 21.05 12.35
CA TYR A 223 29.40 21.44 10.95
C TYR A 223 27.92 21.69 10.60
N LEU A 224 26.99 20.90 11.16
CA LEU A 224 25.56 21.13 10.96
C LEU A 224 25.13 22.49 11.54
N LYS A 225 25.60 22.85 12.74
CA LYS A 225 25.34 24.17 13.35
C LYS A 225 25.88 25.32 12.51
N GLU A 226 27.07 25.16 11.92
CA GLU A 226 27.64 26.16 11.01
C GLU A 226 26.76 26.37 9.77
N LEU A 227 26.25 25.28 9.18
CA LEU A 227 25.32 25.34 8.05
C LEU A 227 24.00 26.00 8.45
N GLU A 228 23.39 25.60 9.57
CA GLU A 228 22.16 26.21 10.09
C GLU A 228 22.32 27.73 10.30
N HIS A 229 23.47 28.17 10.82
CA HIS A 229 23.77 29.57 10.99
C HIS A 229 23.93 30.30 9.66
N ALA A 230 24.72 29.74 8.74
CA ALA A 230 25.01 30.35 7.43
C ALA A 230 23.77 30.51 6.55
N TYR A 231 22.82 29.58 6.66
CA TYR A 231 21.60 29.55 5.85
C TYR A 231 20.38 30.07 6.60
N LYS A 232 20.56 30.72 7.75
CA LYS A 232 19.46 31.33 8.51
C LYS A 232 18.68 32.33 7.65
N GLY A 233 17.37 32.14 7.58
CA GLY A 233 16.47 33.00 6.78
C GLY A 233 16.47 32.71 5.27
N LYS A 234 17.14 31.64 4.82
CA LYS A 234 17.03 31.13 3.45
C LYS A 234 15.90 30.08 3.36
N ASP A 235 15.51 29.74 2.14
CA ASP A 235 14.49 28.73 1.85
C ASP A 235 15.05 27.30 1.95
N ILE A 236 15.76 27.00 3.04
CA ILE A 236 16.25 25.66 3.38
C ILE A 236 16.00 25.39 4.86
N VAL A 237 15.58 24.17 5.16
CA VAL A 237 15.29 23.66 6.51
C VAL A 237 16.28 22.55 6.82
N PHE A 238 16.88 22.64 8.00
CA PHE A 238 17.68 21.57 8.58
C PHE A 238 16.80 20.80 9.56
N MET A 239 16.68 19.49 9.34
CA MET A 239 15.82 18.62 10.13
C MET A 239 16.61 17.42 10.62
N SER A 240 16.76 17.29 11.93
CA SER A 240 17.42 16.15 12.55
C SER A 240 16.39 15.17 13.08
N ILE A 241 16.42 13.94 12.59
CA ILE A 241 15.51 12.86 13.00
C ILE A 241 16.30 11.82 13.78
N SER A 242 15.99 11.74 15.08
CA SER A 242 16.58 10.74 15.96
C SER A 242 15.95 9.36 15.73
N VAL A 243 16.79 8.33 15.61
CA VAL A 243 16.43 6.91 15.66
C VAL A 243 16.79 6.27 17.00
N ASP A 244 16.91 7.06 18.07
CA ASP A 244 16.94 6.54 19.43
C ASP A 244 15.66 5.74 19.73
N LYS A 245 15.74 4.75 20.63
CA LYS A 245 14.55 4.01 21.05
C LYS A 245 13.62 4.93 21.85
N LEU A 246 12.31 4.81 21.70
CA LEU A 246 11.33 5.65 22.43
C LEU A 246 11.54 5.69 23.95
N LYS A 247 12.01 4.59 24.55
CA LYS A 247 12.36 4.54 25.99
C LYS A 247 13.47 5.51 26.39
N ASP A 248 14.30 5.95 25.44
CA ASP A 248 15.42 6.87 25.62
C ASP A 248 15.06 8.32 25.18
N LYS A 249 13.77 8.60 24.92
CA LYS A 249 13.27 9.93 24.50
C LYS A 249 13.75 11.07 25.38
N GLN A 250 13.75 10.89 26.71
CA GLN A 250 14.21 11.94 27.62
C GLN A 250 15.70 12.25 27.42
N LYS A 251 16.55 11.22 27.23
CA LYS A 251 17.98 11.39 26.96
C LYS A 251 18.22 12.17 25.67
N TRP A 252 17.44 11.88 24.62
CA TRP A 252 17.47 12.63 23.38
C TRP A 252 17.10 14.11 23.61
N LYS A 253 15.99 14.39 24.31
CA LYS A 253 15.58 15.78 24.63
C LYS A 253 16.66 16.53 25.42
N ASP A 254 17.25 15.88 26.42
CA ASP A 254 18.30 16.47 27.25
C ASP A 254 19.57 16.74 26.43
N PHE A 255 19.93 15.83 25.53
CA PHE A 255 21.06 16.02 24.62
C PHE A 255 20.82 17.19 23.66
N VAL A 256 19.64 17.27 23.03
CA VAL A 256 19.27 18.39 22.13
C VAL A 256 19.38 19.73 22.85
N LYS A 257 18.91 19.82 24.10
CA LYS A 257 19.00 21.04 24.91
C LYS A 257 20.44 21.36 25.31
N THR A 258 21.18 20.36 25.79
CA THR A 258 22.56 20.54 26.29
C THR A 258 23.50 20.95 25.18
N GLU A 259 23.38 20.31 24.02
CA GLU A 259 24.15 20.66 22.83
C GLU A 259 23.58 21.87 22.08
N ALA A 260 22.46 22.46 22.52
CA ALA A 260 21.80 23.58 21.85
C ALA A 260 21.65 23.33 20.33
N LEU A 261 21.11 22.16 19.95
CA LEU A 261 20.87 21.84 18.54
C LEU A 261 19.74 22.72 18.00
N GLY A 262 19.97 23.33 16.84
CA GLY A 262 19.00 24.17 16.15
C GLY A 262 18.12 23.35 15.20
N GLY A 263 17.59 24.02 14.18
CA GLY A 263 16.75 23.36 13.19
C GLY A 263 15.47 22.72 13.76
N VAL A 264 14.93 21.77 13.01
CA VAL A 264 13.75 20.98 13.39
C VAL A 264 14.24 19.67 14.00
N GLN A 265 13.93 19.41 15.26
CA GLN A 265 14.39 18.24 16.00
C GLN A 265 13.24 17.27 16.22
N LEU A 266 13.27 16.11 15.56
CA LEU A 266 12.20 15.10 15.60
C LEU A 266 12.71 13.76 16.14
N MET A 267 11.79 12.97 16.67
CA MET A 267 12.06 11.57 17.06
C MET A 267 11.20 10.60 16.26
N ALA A 268 11.85 9.65 15.58
CA ALA A 268 11.17 8.61 14.85
C ALA A 268 10.42 7.65 15.80
N ASP A 269 9.21 7.25 15.42
CA ASP A 269 8.29 6.45 16.24
C ASP A 269 8.80 5.03 16.57
N LYS A 270 9.61 4.44 15.68
CA LYS A 270 10.08 3.05 15.81
C LYS A 270 11.58 2.88 15.58
N ALA A 271 12.40 3.90 15.84
CA ALA A 271 13.85 3.85 15.60
C ALA A 271 14.16 3.39 14.15
N PHE A 272 15.02 2.37 13.95
CA PHE A 272 15.29 1.76 12.64
C PHE A 272 14.11 0.98 12.03
N GLY A 273 13.04 0.75 12.79
CA GLY A 273 11.78 0.21 12.27
C GLY A 273 10.79 1.30 11.84
N SER A 274 11.20 2.58 11.87
CA SER A 274 10.33 3.70 11.50
C SER A 274 10.16 3.79 9.99
N GLY A 275 9.04 4.36 9.56
CA GLY A 275 8.70 4.49 8.14
C GLY A 275 9.81 5.17 7.32
N ILE A 276 10.46 6.22 7.85
CA ILE A 276 11.55 6.90 7.16
C ILE A 276 12.77 5.99 6.95
N THR A 277 13.14 5.20 7.96
CA THR A 277 14.28 4.29 7.85
C THR A 277 14.00 3.11 6.92
N GLN A 278 12.76 2.62 6.93
CA GLN A 278 12.34 1.51 6.08
C GLN A 278 12.24 1.95 4.61
N ASN A 279 11.63 3.11 4.34
CA ASN A 279 11.42 3.59 2.97
C ASN A 279 12.70 4.02 2.25
N TYR A 280 13.70 4.51 2.98
CA TYR A 280 15.01 4.88 2.41
C TYR A 280 16.10 3.82 2.63
N GLU A 281 15.73 2.61 3.08
CA GLU A 281 16.64 1.48 3.31
C GLU A 281 17.85 1.86 4.22
N ILE A 282 17.59 2.65 5.25
CA ILE A 282 18.59 3.18 6.18
C ILE A 282 18.89 2.13 7.26
N ASN A 283 19.97 1.37 7.05
CA ASN A 283 20.42 0.31 7.97
C ASN A 283 21.59 0.73 8.89
N ALA A 284 22.14 1.92 8.67
CA ALA A 284 23.24 2.48 9.46
C ALA A 284 23.11 4.00 9.51
N ILE A 285 23.70 4.63 10.52
CA ILE A 285 23.76 6.09 10.69
C ILE A 285 25.22 6.52 10.90
N PRO A 286 25.61 7.76 10.53
CA PRO A 286 24.75 8.84 10.01
C PRO A 286 24.27 8.60 8.58
N ARG A 287 23.07 9.09 8.27
CA ARG A 287 22.56 9.21 6.89
C ARG A 287 21.99 10.58 6.66
N PHE A 288 22.15 11.08 5.44
CA PHE A 288 21.70 12.42 5.07
C PHE A 288 20.84 12.33 3.81
N LEU A 289 19.76 13.10 3.81
CA LEU A 289 18.80 13.17 2.71
C LEU A 289 18.64 14.63 2.32
N LEU A 290 18.37 14.88 1.05
CA LEU A 290 18.13 16.22 0.52
C LEU A 290 16.90 16.22 -0.37
N PHE A 291 15.99 17.16 -0.12
CA PHE A 291 14.73 17.31 -0.82
C PHE A 291 14.55 18.73 -1.36
N ASP A 292 13.82 18.83 -2.47
CA ASP A 292 13.42 20.11 -3.06
C ASP A 292 12.21 20.74 -2.36
N ARG A 293 11.81 21.91 -2.85
CA ARG A 293 10.69 22.72 -2.33
C ARG A 293 9.33 22.04 -2.47
N GLU A 294 9.18 21.09 -3.39
CA GLU A 294 7.95 20.31 -3.57
C GLU A 294 7.97 19.03 -2.71
N GLY A 295 9.05 18.79 -1.97
CA GLY A 295 9.27 17.57 -1.20
C GLY A 295 9.72 16.39 -2.07
N LYS A 296 10.26 16.63 -3.26
CA LYS A 296 10.84 15.58 -4.11
C LYS A 296 12.29 15.33 -3.73
N ILE A 297 12.74 14.11 -3.93
CA ILE A 297 14.09 13.66 -3.64
C ILE A 297 15.07 14.39 -4.56
N ILE A 298 16.06 15.06 -3.97
CA ILE A 298 17.28 15.46 -4.68
C ILE A 298 18.31 14.35 -4.51
N SER A 299 18.52 13.88 -3.27
CA SER A 299 19.40 12.75 -2.96
C SER A 299 18.95 12.00 -1.70
N THR A 300 18.98 10.66 -1.76
CA THR A 300 18.81 9.75 -0.61
C THR A 300 20.16 9.34 0.03
N ASP A 301 21.26 9.87 -0.49
CA ASP A 301 22.61 9.75 0.05
C ASP A 301 23.32 11.10 -0.10
N ALA A 302 22.77 12.13 0.56
CA ALA A 302 23.30 13.48 0.50
C ALA A 302 24.67 13.56 1.18
N MET A 303 25.46 14.57 0.81
CA MET A 303 26.77 14.77 1.43
C MET A 303 26.61 15.11 2.90
N ARG A 304 27.48 14.55 3.75
CA ARG A 304 27.54 14.89 5.18
C ARG A 304 27.86 16.36 5.43
N PRO A 305 27.47 16.94 6.59
CA PRO A 305 27.74 18.34 6.94
C PRO A 305 29.20 18.74 6.84
N SER A 306 30.13 17.84 7.18
CA SER A 306 31.57 18.10 7.10
C SER A 306 32.16 18.04 5.68
N ASN A 307 31.36 17.83 4.64
CA ASN A 307 31.83 17.87 3.26
C ASN A 307 31.81 19.31 2.74
N PRO A 308 32.95 19.89 2.32
CA PRO A 308 33.01 21.28 1.87
C PRO A 308 32.11 21.57 0.65
N LEU A 309 31.88 20.57 -0.21
CA LEU A 309 31.06 20.74 -1.42
C LEU A 309 29.55 20.85 -1.12
N LEU A 310 29.11 20.50 0.09
CA LEU A 310 27.70 20.61 0.47
C LEU A 310 27.23 22.07 0.46
N LYS A 311 28.09 22.99 0.91
CA LYS A 311 27.77 24.41 0.91
C LYS A 311 27.61 24.95 -0.51
N GLU A 312 28.51 24.56 -1.41
CA GLU A 312 28.43 24.94 -2.83
C GLU A 312 27.12 24.45 -3.46
N GLN A 313 26.75 23.20 -3.19
CA GLN A 313 25.48 22.62 -3.65
C GLN A 313 24.27 23.41 -3.14
N PHE A 314 24.22 23.78 -1.86
CA PHE A 314 23.12 24.58 -1.32
C PHE A 314 23.07 25.98 -1.93
N ASP A 315 24.21 26.64 -2.11
CA ASP A 315 24.30 27.95 -2.74
C ASP A 315 23.81 27.91 -4.20
N GLU A 316 24.10 26.84 -4.94
CA GLU A 316 23.57 26.62 -6.29
C GLU A 316 22.06 26.43 -6.29
N LEU A 317 21.54 25.52 -5.45
CA LEU A 317 20.10 25.26 -5.35
C LEU A 317 19.30 26.53 -5.00
N LEU A 318 19.84 27.39 -4.15
CA LEU A 318 19.20 28.63 -3.74
C LEU A 318 19.34 29.77 -4.77
N LYS A 319 20.26 29.67 -5.74
CA LYS A 319 20.43 30.66 -6.82
C LYS A 319 19.46 30.48 -7.97
N THR A 320 19.16 29.25 -8.35
CA THR A 320 18.31 28.88 -9.52
C THR A 320 16.86 29.37 -9.42
N ASN A 321 16.49 30.06 -8.34
CA ASN A 321 15.13 30.51 -8.03
C ASN A 321 15.00 32.05 -7.92
N LYS A 322 15.89 32.82 -8.56
CA LYS A 322 15.78 34.28 -8.67
C LYS A 322 15.19 34.76 -10.01
N GLU A 323 14.73 33.84 -10.84
CA GLU A 323 13.89 34.11 -12.03
C GLU A 323 12.46 33.66 -11.73
#